data_AF-A0A5P9HT47-F1
#
_entry.id   AF-A0A5P9HT47-F1
#
_cell.length_a   1.000
_cell.length_b   1.000
_cell.length_c   1.000
_cell.angle_alpha   90.00
_cell.angle_beta   90.00
_cell.angle_gamma   90.00
#
_symmetry.space_group_name_H-M   'P 1'
#
loop_
_entity.id
_entity.type
_entity.pdbx_description
1 polymer ?
#
loop_
_entity_poly.entity_id
_entity_poly.type
_entity_poly.pdbx_seq_one_letter_code
_entity_poly.pdbx_strand_id
1 'polypeptide(L)' 'MMRKLSDELLLESYHKALELKLSTDFIQLIELEIKRRSLSYRIKASS' A
#
# COMPACT_ATOMS: atom_id res chain seq x y z
N MET A 1 4.72 -6.79 -10.53
CA MET A 1 4.40 -7.58 -9.32
C MET A 1 3.11 -7.10 -8.66
N MET A 2 3.07 -5.87 -8.15
CA MET A 2 1.94 -5.29 -7.40
C MET A 2 0.56 -5.37 -8.11
N ARG A 3 0.51 -5.24 -9.44
CA ARG A 3 -0.75 -5.29 -10.21
C ARG A 3 -1.51 -6.62 -10.15
N LYS A 4 -0.84 -7.72 -9.76
CA LYS A 4 -1.46 -9.06 -9.65
C LYS A 4 -1.97 -9.37 -8.25
N LEU A 5 -1.64 -8.54 -7.25
CA LEU A 5 -2.12 -8.72 -5.88
C LEU A 5 -3.62 -8.41 -5.83
N SER A 6 -4.38 -9.12 -5.00
CA SER A 6 -5.72 -8.68 -4.61
C SER A 6 -5.64 -7.39 -3.81
N ASP A 7 -6.75 -6.67 -3.71
CA ASP A 7 -6.79 -5.42 -2.96
C ASP A 7 -6.49 -5.62 -1.47
N GLU A 8 -6.93 -6.74 -0.89
CA GLU A 8 -6.63 -7.11 0.50
C GLU A 8 -5.14 -7.36 0.72
N LEU A 9 -4.52 -8.18 -0.12
CA LEU A 9 -3.09 -8.50 0.00
C LEU A 9 -2.21 -7.26 -0.28
N LEU A 10 -2.63 -6.37 -1.17
CA LEU A 10 -1.93 -5.11 -1.44
C LEU A 10 -1.90 -4.22 -0.19
N LEU A 11 -3.03 -4.08 0.50
CA LEU A 11 -3.15 -3.25 1.70
C LEU A 11 -2.44 -3.88 2.90
N GLU A 12 -2.55 -5.19 3.06
CA GLU A 12 -1.78 -5.92 4.07
C GLU A 12 -0.27 -5.75 3.85
N SER A 13 0.18 -5.81 2.58
CA SER A 13 1.58 -5.57 2.22
C SER A 13 2.03 -4.15 2.55
N TYR A 14 1.18 -3.15 2.36
CA TYR A 14 1.45 -1.76 2.76
C TYR A 14 1.68 -1.65 4.27
N HIS A 15 0.77 -2.17 5.08
CA HIS A 15 0.90 -2.10 6.54
C HIS A 15 2.13 -2.87 7.06
N LYS A 16 2.41 -4.06 6.51
CA LYS A 16 3.62 -4.83 6.84
C LYS A 16 4.90 -4.09 6.43
N ALA A 17 4.91 -3.41 5.28
CA ALA A 17 6.06 -2.63 4.84
C ALA A 17 6.37 -1.47 5.80
N LEU A 18 5.34 -0.82 6.34
CA LEU A 18 5.49 0.21 7.38
C LEU A 18 6.00 -0.37 8.70
N GLU A 19 5.41 -1.48 9.16
CA GLU A 19 5.80 -2.15 10.42
C GLU A 19 7.28 -2.59 10.40
N LEU A 20 7.71 -3.16 9.29
CA LEU A 20 9.09 -3.61 9.07
C LEU A 20 10.06 -2.47 8.73
N LYS A 21 9.58 -1.22 8.65
CA LYS A 21 10.37 -0.04 8.27
C LYS A 21 11.17 -0.25 6.99
N LEU A 22 10.52 -0.81 5.97
CA LEU A 22 11.14 -0.98 4.66
C LEU A 22 11.46 0.38 4.02
N SER A 23 12.23 0.36 2.94
CA SER A 23 12.65 1.60 2.28
C SER A 23 11.45 2.43 1.82
N THR A 24 11.60 3.75 1.92
CA THR A 24 10.57 4.70 1.49
C THR A 24 10.18 4.49 0.04
N ASP A 25 11.14 4.21 -0.84
CA ASP A 25 10.88 3.93 -2.26
C ASP A 25 9.96 2.71 -2.44
N PHE A 26 10.15 1.65 -1.64
CA PHE A 26 9.30 0.48 -1.71
C PHE A 26 7.88 0.78 -1.24
N ILE A 27 7.74 1.52 -0.14
CA ILE A 27 6.43 1.96 0.38
C ILE A 27 5.70 2.83 -0.65
N GLN A 28 6.40 3.78 -1.28
CA GLN A 28 5.84 4.65 -2.32
C GLN A 28 5.32 3.88 -3.54
N LEU A 29 6.01 2.79 -3.94
CA LEU A 29 5.52 1.93 -5.02
C LEU A 29 4.19 1.25 -4.66
N ILE A 30 3.99 0.88 -3.39
CA ILE A 30 2.73 0.32 -2.90
C ILE A 30 1.65 1.42 -2.86
N GLU A 31 1.96 2.59 -2.32
CA GLU A 31 1.05 3.74 -2.27
C GLU A 31 0.57 4.17 -3.66
N LEU A 32 1.47 4.19 -4.65
CA LEU A 32 1.14 4.51 -6.03
C LEU A 32 0.14 3.51 -6.61
N GLU A 33 0.32 2.22 -6.33
CA GLU A 33 -0.63 1.19 -6.76
C GLU A 33 -1.98 1.31 -6.03
N ILE A 34 -1.98 1.58 -4.72
CA ILE A 34 -3.20 1.83 -3.94
C ILE A 34 -3.96 3.03 -4.52
N LYS A 35 -3.27 4.11 -4.86
CA LYS A 35 -3.85 5.29 -5.52
C LYS A 35 -4.39 4.94 -6.90
N ARG A 36 -3.64 4.17 -7.70
CA ARG A 36 -4.05 3.73 -9.05
C ARG A 36 -5.34 2.91 -9.03
N ARG A 37 -5.57 2.13 -7.97
CA ARG A 37 -6.80 1.33 -7.76
C ARG A 37 -7.91 2.10 -7.06
N SER A 38 -7.74 3.40 -6.81
CA SER A 38 -8.70 4.23 -6.07
C SER A 38 -8.97 3.75 -4.64
N LEU A 39 -7.99 3.09 -4.00
CA LEU A 39 -8.11 2.53 -2.65
C LEU A 39 -7.53 3.44 -1.55
N SER A 40 -7.13 4.67 -1.87
CA SER A 40 -6.48 5.58 -0.92
C SER A 40 -7.32 5.87 0.33
N TYR A 41 -8.64 5.76 0.25
CA TYR A 41 -9.55 5.89 1.39
C TYR A 41 -9.35 4.81 2.46
N ARG A 42 -8.73 3.67 2.12
CA ARG A 42 -8.48 2.55 3.04
C ARG A 42 -7.17 2.67 3.83
N ILE A 43 -6.26 3.54 3.40
CA ILE A 43 -4.97 3.76 4.10
C ILE A 43 -4.89 5.12 4.79
N LYS A 44 -5.89 5.98 4.62
CA LYS A 44 -6.05 7.17 5.45
C LYS A 44 -6.75 6.77 6.74
N ALA A 45 -6.00 6.70 7.84
CA ALA A 45 -6.58 6.91 9.15
C ALA A 45 -6.89 8.41 9.31
N SER A 46 -8.08 8.67 9.82
CA SER A 46 -8.78 9.93 10.11
C SER A 46 -7.98 11.23 10.15
N SER A 47 -8.61 12.29 9.63
CA SER A 47 -8.31 13.69 10.00
C SER A 47 -8.08 13.88 11.50
#